data_AF-A0A952NHV6-F1
#
_entry.id   AF-A0A952NHV6-F1
#
_cell.length_a   1.000
_cell.length_b   1.000
_cell.length_c   1.000
_cell.angle_alpha   90.00
_cell.angle_beta   90.00
_cell.angle_gamma   90.00
#
_symmetry.space_group_name_H-M   'P 1'
#
loop_
_entity.id
_entity.type
_entity.pdbx_description
1 polymer ?
#
loop_
_entity_poly.entity_id
_entity_poly.type
_entity_poly.pdbx_seq_one_letter_code
_entity_poly.pdbx_strand_id
1 'polypeptide(L)'
;MTNTPPSRIFLDTSVLQTIHDYGAFVFEGEPIPSGDRIHKIPEGREQLEALQRLFQIVDRGPFEFALSEGSLKEVDAKRDSAFLRWAHDVLDHWSVCAEENGLPEIPQEILTACDSPTLNFISSADRILIRDAVMLGCDSFLTMERRLPKNASHIQKVLGLRVDRPSWLWEQWKPFAGLYR
;
A
#
# COMPACT_ATOMS: atom_id res chain seq x y z
N MET A 1 -22.27 -1.40 -7.87
CA MET A 1 -21.38 -0.79 -6.85
C MET A 1 -20.79 0.45 -7.49
N THR A 2 -21.04 1.63 -6.91
CA THR A 2 -20.37 2.86 -7.34
C THR A 2 -18.87 2.68 -7.14
N ASN A 3 -18.11 2.85 -8.21
CA ASN A 3 -16.67 2.56 -8.27
C ASN A 3 -15.89 3.71 -7.62
N THR A 4 -16.11 3.94 -6.32
CA THR A 4 -15.47 5.01 -5.58
C THR A 4 -14.01 4.62 -5.30
N PRO A 5 -13.04 5.51 -5.55
CA PRO A 5 -11.64 5.26 -5.20
C PRO A 5 -11.46 4.95 -3.71
N PRO A 6 -10.44 4.14 -3.32
CA PRO A 6 -10.18 3.81 -1.92
C PRO A 6 -9.71 5.05 -1.14
N SER A 7 -10.30 5.26 0.03
CA SER A 7 -10.01 6.40 0.91
C SER A 7 -8.90 6.11 1.92
N ARG A 8 -8.76 4.87 2.38
CA ARG A 8 -7.64 4.46 3.24
C ARG A 8 -6.87 3.31 2.59
N ILE A 9 -5.57 3.50 2.39
CA ILE A 9 -4.75 2.61 1.56
C ILE A 9 -3.58 2.10 2.38
N PHE A 10 -3.56 0.80 2.65
CA PHE A 10 -2.46 0.16 3.37
C PHE A 10 -1.24 0.02 2.45
N LEU A 11 -0.05 0.39 2.95
CA LEU A 11 1.20 0.15 2.25
C LEU A 11 1.86 -1.15 2.69
N ASP A 12 1.96 -2.08 1.75
CA ASP A 12 2.81 -3.26 1.87
C ASP A 12 4.29 -2.85 1.99
N THR A 13 5.09 -3.70 2.64
CA THR A 13 6.55 -3.53 2.77
C THR A 13 7.24 -3.40 1.41
N SER A 14 6.71 -4.07 0.38
CA SER A 14 7.24 -3.98 -0.99
C SER A 14 7.08 -2.56 -1.58
N VAL A 15 6.00 -1.85 -1.24
CA VAL A 15 5.78 -0.45 -1.62
C VAL A 15 6.70 0.46 -0.82
N LEU A 16 6.80 0.26 0.50
CA LEU A 16 7.73 1.03 1.34
C LEU A 16 9.16 0.96 0.85
N GLN A 17 9.65 -0.24 0.53
CA GLN A 17 11.00 -0.42 -0.02
C GLN A 17 11.15 0.36 -1.34
N THR A 18 10.13 0.33 -2.20
CA THR A 18 10.18 1.04 -3.48
C THR A 18 10.22 2.55 -3.29
N ILE A 19 9.44 3.09 -2.35
CA ILE A 19 9.47 4.51 -2.01
C ILE A 19 10.84 4.90 -1.44
N HIS A 20 11.41 4.08 -0.56
CA HIS A 20 12.75 4.31 -0.02
C HIS A 20 13.83 4.31 -1.12
N ASP A 21 13.83 3.29 -1.99
CA ASP A 21 14.84 3.12 -3.03
C ASP A 21 14.74 4.20 -4.14
N TYR A 22 13.53 4.68 -4.41
CA TYR A 22 13.25 5.59 -5.53
C TYR A 22 12.63 6.92 -5.08
N GLY A 23 12.83 7.33 -3.83
CA GLY A 23 12.21 8.53 -3.25
C GLY A 23 12.51 9.80 -4.06
N ALA A 24 13.75 9.95 -4.55
CA ALA A 24 14.14 11.06 -5.42
C ALA A 24 13.30 11.12 -6.72
N PHE A 25 12.96 9.97 -7.29
CA PHE A 25 12.03 9.94 -8.44
C PHE A 25 10.59 10.20 -8.01
N VAL A 26 10.12 9.54 -6.93
CA VAL A 26 8.72 9.58 -6.49
C VAL A 26 8.30 10.98 -6.03
N PHE A 27 9.14 11.66 -5.26
CA PHE A 27 8.82 12.96 -4.65
C PHE A 27 9.37 14.14 -5.46
N GLU A 28 10.61 14.06 -5.93
CA GLU A 28 11.30 15.19 -6.58
C GLU A 28 11.28 15.12 -8.11
N GLY A 29 10.87 13.98 -8.68
CA GLY A 29 10.87 13.77 -10.14
C GLY A 29 12.26 13.64 -10.76
N GLU A 30 13.29 13.32 -9.96
CA GLU A 30 14.64 13.10 -10.47
C GLU A 30 14.70 11.94 -11.46
N PRO A 31 15.47 12.04 -12.55
CA PRO A 31 15.54 10.99 -13.55
C PRO A 31 16.15 9.69 -12.99
N ILE A 32 15.57 8.55 -13.35
CA ILE A 32 16.13 7.25 -12.99
C ILE A 32 17.29 6.93 -13.96
N PRO A 33 18.47 6.52 -13.45
CA PRO A 33 19.59 6.10 -14.29
C PRO A 33 19.17 5.03 -15.29
N SER A 34 19.67 5.12 -16.53
CA SER A 34 19.32 4.17 -17.60
C SER A 34 19.76 2.72 -17.32
N GLY A 35 20.78 2.54 -16.47
CA GLY A 35 21.27 1.23 -16.03
C GLY A 35 20.52 0.63 -14.84
N ASP A 36 19.51 1.32 -14.29
CA ASP A 36 18.81 0.88 -13.09
C ASP A 36 18.03 -0.43 -13.32
N ARG A 37 17.95 -1.26 -12.27
CA ARG A 37 17.25 -2.54 -12.30
C ARG A 37 15.76 -2.43 -12.62
N ILE A 38 15.10 -1.31 -12.28
CA ILE A 38 13.66 -1.12 -12.47
C ILE A 38 13.26 -1.24 -13.94
N HIS A 39 14.15 -0.87 -14.87
CA HIS A 39 13.94 -0.98 -16.32
C HIS A 39 13.87 -2.44 -16.81
N LYS A 40 14.38 -3.39 -16.02
CA LYS A 40 14.34 -4.82 -16.32
C LYS A 40 13.14 -5.52 -15.68
N ILE A 41 12.45 -4.86 -14.75
CA ILE A 41 11.28 -5.42 -14.07
C ILE A 41 10.05 -5.17 -14.95
N PRO A 42 9.29 -6.22 -15.33
CA PRO A 42 8.06 -6.04 -16.09
C PRO A 42 7.11 -5.06 -15.38
N GLU A 43 6.66 -4.04 -16.12
CA GLU A 43 5.81 -2.95 -15.62
C GLU A 43 6.46 -2.10 -14.50
N GLY A 44 7.72 -2.34 -14.12
CA GLY A 44 8.36 -1.67 -12.98
C GLY A 44 8.34 -0.15 -13.10
N ARG A 45 8.65 0.36 -14.30
CA ARG A 45 8.60 1.79 -14.60
C ARG A 45 7.18 2.36 -14.49
N GLU A 46 6.19 1.65 -15.02
CA GLU A 46 4.78 2.05 -14.96
C GLU A 46 4.27 2.12 -13.51
N GLN A 47 4.60 1.12 -12.69
CA GLN A 47 4.24 1.12 -11.27
C GLN A 47 4.88 2.29 -10.53
N LEU A 48 6.14 2.60 -10.82
CA LEU A 48 6.85 3.68 -10.16
C LEU A 48 6.33 5.08 -10.58
N GLU A 49 5.99 5.25 -11.85
CA GLU A 49 5.30 6.47 -12.32
C GLU A 49 3.90 6.61 -11.71
N ALA A 50 3.19 5.51 -11.50
CA ALA A 50 1.90 5.55 -10.84
C ALA A 50 2.03 5.93 -9.36
N LEU A 51 3.04 5.42 -8.65
CA LEU A 51 3.36 5.87 -7.29
C LEU A 51 3.63 7.37 -7.26
N GLN A 52 4.51 7.87 -8.12
CA GLN A 52 4.77 9.32 -8.23
C GLN A 52 3.46 10.13 -8.39
N ARG A 53 2.57 9.71 -9.29
CA ARG A 53 1.30 10.39 -9.53
C ARG A 53 0.34 10.34 -8.34
N LEU A 54 0.31 9.23 -7.59
CA LEU A 54 -0.48 9.10 -6.37
C LEU A 54 0.03 10.03 -5.27
N PHE A 55 1.35 10.06 -5.04
CA PHE A 55 1.96 10.94 -4.04
C PHE A 55 1.86 12.42 -4.40
N GLN A 56 1.78 12.79 -5.68
CA GLN A 56 1.51 14.17 -6.08
C GLN A 56 0.14 14.70 -5.66
N ILE A 57 -0.83 13.83 -5.40
CA ILE A 57 -2.19 14.22 -5.04
C ILE A 57 -2.56 13.88 -3.59
N VAL A 58 -1.69 13.20 -2.83
CA VAL A 58 -2.03 12.71 -1.48
C VAL A 58 -2.32 13.86 -0.52
N ASP A 59 -1.57 14.97 -0.58
CA ASP A 59 -1.73 16.11 0.33
C ASP A 59 -3.07 16.86 0.18
N ARG A 60 -3.75 16.69 -0.97
CA ARG A 60 -5.02 17.38 -1.29
C ARG A 60 -6.17 16.42 -1.55
N GLY A 61 -5.87 15.14 -1.77
CA GLY A 61 -6.83 14.11 -2.09
C GLY A 61 -7.60 13.65 -0.85
N PRO A 62 -8.84 13.16 -1.00
CA PRO A 62 -9.62 12.63 0.11
C PRO A 62 -9.23 11.16 0.38
N PHE A 63 -7.93 10.89 0.41
CA PHE A 63 -7.40 9.58 0.77
C PHE A 63 -6.10 9.70 1.56
N GLU A 64 -5.83 8.67 2.36
CA GLU A 64 -4.66 8.59 3.22
C GLU A 64 -3.96 7.23 3.08
N PHE A 65 -2.67 7.22 3.37
CA PHE A 65 -1.90 6.00 3.49
C PHE A 65 -1.86 5.52 4.94
N ALA A 66 -1.86 4.20 5.11
CA ALA A 66 -1.79 3.55 6.40
C ALA A 66 -0.64 2.53 6.42
N LEU A 67 -0.05 2.36 7.60
CA LEU A 67 1.02 1.40 7.85
C LEU A 67 0.83 0.77 9.23
N SER A 68 1.37 -0.43 9.45
CA SER A 68 1.39 -1.09 10.76
C SER A 68 2.82 -1.46 11.19
N GLU A 69 2.98 -1.75 12.47
CA GLU A 69 4.20 -2.38 12.99
C GLU A 69 4.52 -3.73 12.32
N GLY A 70 3.51 -4.42 11.78
CA GLY A 70 3.68 -5.65 11.01
C GLY A 70 4.62 -5.46 9.83
N SER A 71 4.49 -4.34 9.11
CA SER A 71 5.36 -3.98 7.99
C SER A 71 6.81 -3.79 8.45
N LEU A 72 7.03 -3.28 9.67
CA LEU A 72 8.38 -3.06 10.22
C LEU A 72 9.12 -4.36 10.55
N LYS A 73 8.41 -5.44 10.93
CA LYS A 73 9.05 -6.75 11.18
C LYS A 73 9.70 -7.31 9.92
N GLU A 74 9.10 -7.08 8.76
CA GLU A 74 9.67 -7.47 7.47
C GLU A 74 10.85 -6.59 7.07
N VAL A 75 10.84 -5.31 7.46
CA VAL A 75 11.96 -4.40 7.26
C VAL A 75 13.15 -4.79 8.14
N ASP A 76 12.94 -5.07 9.42
CA ASP A 76 14.00 -5.49 10.36
C ASP A 76 14.68 -6.79 9.90
N ALA A 77 13.92 -7.72 9.33
CA ALA A 77 14.46 -8.97 8.77
C ALA A 77 15.51 -8.73 7.65
N LYS A 78 15.47 -7.58 6.96
CA LYS A 78 16.43 -7.21 5.91
C LYS A 78 17.76 -6.67 6.47
N ARG A 79 17.85 -6.40 7.78
CA ARG A 79 19.03 -5.85 8.46
C ARG A 79 19.58 -4.54 7.89
N ASP A 80 18.71 -3.76 7.24
CA ASP A 80 19.03 -2.41 6.78
C ASP A 80 18.57 -1.40 7.83
N SER A 81 19.50 -0.98 8.68
CA SER A 81 19.21 -0.03 9.77
C SER A 81 18.78 1.35 9.29
N ALA A 82 19.18 1.77 8.08
CA ALA A 82 18.78 3.07 7.53
C ALA A 82 17.33 3.01 7.06
N PHE A 83 16.99 1.96 6.31
CA PHE A 83 15.62 1.71 5.87
C PHE A 83 14.67 1.48 7.05
N LEU A 84 15.09 0.75 8.10
CA LEU A 84 14.28 0.53 9.30
C LEU A 84 13.96 1.85 10.01
N ARG A 85 14.95 2.72 10.21
CA ARG A 85 14.73 4.03 10.82
C ARG A 85 13.76 4.88 10.01
N TRP A 86 13.97 4.96 8.70
CA TRP A 86 13.07 5.67 7.80
C TRP A 86 11.64 5.11 7.86
N ALA A 87 11.48 3.78 7.92
CA ALA A 87 10.17 3.15 8.02
C ALA A 87 9.47 3.46 9.35
N HIS A 88 10.22 3.58 10.45
CA HIS A 88 9.69 4.07 11.73
C HIS A 88 9.23 5.53 11.62
N ASP A 89 10.03 6.41 11.01
CA ASP A 89 9.65 7.82 10.83
C ASP A 89 8.35 7.96 10.00
N VAL A 90 8.17 7.11 8.98
CA VAL A 90 6.94 7.03 8.18
C VAL A 90 5.76 6.51 9.00
N LEU A 91 5.97 5.45 9.80
CA LEU A 91 4.92 4.89 10.65
C LEU A 91 4.44 5.93 11.68
N ASP A 92 5.36 6.62 12.33
CA ASP A 92 5.05 7.64 13.34
C ASP A 92 4.25 8.78 12.72
N HIS A 93 4.67 9.26 11.54
CA HIS A 93 3.95 10.30 10.81
C HIS A 93 2.50 9.91 10.50
N TRP A 94 2.27 8.69 9.99
CA TRP A 94 0.91 8.24 9.64
C TRP A 94 0.07 7.80 10.82
N SER A 95 0.69 7.35 11.92
CA SER A 95 -0.05 7.05 13.15
C SER A 95 -0.68 8.31 13.73
N VAL A 96 0.03 9.44 13.69
CA VAL A 96 -0.52 10.75 14.08
C VAL A 96 -1.72 11.13 13.21
N CYS A 97 -1.63 10.95 11.88
CA CYS A 97 -2.74 11.22 10.97
C CYS A 97 -3.95 10.30 11.23
N ALA A 98 -3.71 9.02 11.53
CA ALA A 98 -4.78 8.05 11.78
C ALA A 98 -5.52 8.31 13.11
N GLU A 99 -4.82 8.79 14.15
CA GLU A 99 -5.44 9.17 15.43
C GLU A 99 -6.43 10.32 15.28
N GLU A 100 -6.17 11.28 14.39
CA GLU A 100 -7.07 12.41 14.12
C GLU A 100 -8.38 11.98 13.45
N ASN A 101 -8.33 10.95 12.59
CA ASN A 101 -9.49 10.46 11.82
C ASN A 101 -10.26 9.33 12.52
N GLY A 102 -9.67 8.72 13.54
CA GLY A 102 -10.22 7.55 14.22
C GLY A 102 -10.15 6.26 13.41
N LEU A 103 -10.23 5.14 14.12
CA LEU A 103 -10.33 3.81 13.51
C LEU A 103 -11.80 3.37 13.45
N PRO A 104 -12.27 2.82 12.32
CA PRO A 104 -13.62 2.31 12.23
C PRO A 104 -13.80 1.04 13.08
N GLU A 105 -15.03 0.78 13.53
CA GLU A 105 -15.37 -0.52 14.08
C GLU A 105 -15.40 -1.56 12.96
N ILE A 106 -14.53 -2.57 13.08
CA ILE A 106 -14.47 -3.68 12.12
C ILE A 106 -15.38 -4.82 12.59
N PRO A 107 -16.30 -5.31 11.74
CA PRO A 107 -17.11 -6.48 12.07
C PRO A 107 -16.22 -7.68 12.45
N GLN A 108 -16.52 -8.30 13.60
CA GLN A 108 -15.76 -9.43 14.12
C GLN A 108 -15.66 -10.59 13.12
N GLU A 109 -16.69 -10.76 12.27
CA GLU A 109 -16.75 -11.74 11.18
C GLU A 109 -15.60 -11.57 10.18
N ILE A 110 -15.26 -10.32 9.82
CA ILE A 110 -14.16 -10.01 8.90
C ILE A 110 -12.81 -10.30 9.55
N LEU A 111 -12.65 -9.96 10.84
CA LEU A 111 -11.44 -10.28 11.60
C LEU A 111 -11.23 -11.79 11.71
N THR A 112 -12.28 -12.56 11.96
CA THR A 112 -12.22 -14.03 11.95
C THR A 112 -11.96 -14.59 10.55
N ALA A 113 -12.48 -13.95 9.50
CA ALA A 113 -12.22 -14.34 8.11
C ALA A 113 -10.73 -14.20 7.72
N CYS A 114 -10.00 -13.25 8.32
CA CYS A 114 -8.54 -13.14 8.13
C CYS A 114 -7.80 -14.42 8.56
N ASP A 115 -8.34 -15.12 9.57
CA ASP A 115 -7.78 -16.36 10.11
C ASP A 115 -8.28 -17.63 9.36
N SER A 116 -9.22 -17.47 8.43
CA SER A 116 -9.90 -18.57 7.74
C SER A 116 -8.95 -19.40 6.86
N PRO A 117 -9.14 -20.74 6.82
CA PRO A 117 -8.46 -21.60 5.87
C PRO A 117 -8.68 -21.23 4.39
N THR A 118 -9.73 -20.47 4.09
CA THR A 118 -10.02 -19.96 2.74
C THR A 118 -8.94 -19.00 2.21
N LEU A 119 -8.06 -18.51 3.08
CA LEU A 119 -6.93 -17.64 2.74
C LEU A 119 -5.56 -18.35 2.88
N ASN A 120 -5.52 -19.68 3.05
CA ASN A 120 -4.26 -20.43 3.23
C ASN A 120 -3.31 -20.40 2.00
N PHE A 121 -3.76 -19.89 0.86
CA PHE A 121 -2.90 -19.65 -0.30
C PHE A 121 -2.00 -18.41 -0.14
N ILE A 122 -2.32 -17.55 0.85
CA ILE A 122 -1.56 -16.37 1.25
C ILE A 122 -0.52 -16.78 2.30
N SER A 123 0.70 -16.22 2.22
CA SER A 123 1.74 -16.52 3.19
C SER A 123 1.36 -16.06 4.60
N SER A 124 1.95 -16.63 5.64
CA SER A 124 1.69 -16.20 7.01
C SER A 124 2.08 -14.74 7.26
N ALA A 125 3.12 -14.25 6.58
CA ALA A 125 3.57 -12.87 6.68
C ALA A 125 2.56 -11.90 6.04
N ASP A 126 2.20 -12.15 4.78
CA ASP A 126 1.18 -11.35 4.06
C ASP A 126 -0.17 -11.35 4.79
N ARG A 127 -0.55 -12.47 5.44
CA ARG A 127 -1.80 -12.55 6.22
C ARG A 127 -1.80 -11.64 7.44
N ILE A 128 -0.65 -11.43 8.07
CA ILE A 128 -0.53 -10.47 9.18
C ILE A 128 -0.77 -9.06 8.64
N LEU A 129 -0.11 -8.69 7.54
CA LEU A 129 -0.28 -7.36 6.94
C LEU A 129 -1.72 -7.12 6.44
N ILE A 130 -2.36 -8.13 5.85
CA ILE A 130 -3.77 -8.06 5.45
C ILE A 130 -4.68 -7.88 6.66
N ARG A 131 -4.42 -8.59 7.75
CA ARG A 131 -5.18 -8.42 9.00
C ARG A 131 -5.01 -7.00 9.55
N ASP A 132 -3.78 -6.49 9.54
CA ASP A 132 -3.49 -5.13 9.99
C ASP A 132 -4.21 -4.09 9.13
N ALA A 133 -4.19 -4.26 7.80
CA ALA A 133 -4.94 -3.41 6.86
C ALA A 133 -6.44 -3.42 7.16
N VAL A 134 -7.02 -4.60 7.44
CA VAL A 134 -8.43 -4.72 7.85
C VAL A 134 -8.67 -4.01 9.18
N MET A 135 -7.81 -4.21 10.19
CA MET A 135 -7.95 -3.57 11.51
C MET A 135 -7.84 -2.04 11.44
N LEU A 136 -7.04 -1.53 10.50
CA LEU A 136 -6.92 -0.09 10.23
C LEU A 136 -8.07 0.46 9.39
N GLY A 137 -9.00 -0.39 8.92
CA GLY A 137 -10.14 0.03 8.11
C GLY A 137 -9.76 0.42 6.69
N CYS A 138 -8.68 -0.16 6.15
CA CYS A 138 -8.23 0.13 4.80
C CYS A 138 -9.20 -0.43 3.75
N ASP A 139 -9.44 0.38 2.72
CA ASP A 139 -10.21 0.02 1.53
C ASP A 139 -9.39 -0.77 0.51
N SER A 140 -8.07 -0.58 0.55
CA SER A 140 -7.12 -1.19 -0.37
C SER A 140 -5.80 -1.53 0.31
N PHE A 141 -5.21 -2.64 -0.13
CA PHE A 141 -3.87 -3.10 0.18
C PHE A 141 -2.99 -2.90 -1.06
N LEU A 142 -2.08 -1.94 -1.00
CA LEU A 142 -1.21 -1.59 -2.11
C LEU A 142 0.08 -2.41 -2.06
N THR A 143 0.39 -3.14 -3.13
CA THR A 143 1.61 -3.96 -3.22
C THR A 143 2.34 -3.76 -4.55
N MET A 144 3.67 -3.83 -4.52
CA MET A 144 4.50 -3.88 -5.73
C MET A 144 4.57 -5.28 -6.32
N GLU A 145 4.21 -6.30 -5.53
CA GLU A 145 4.27 -7.70 -5.93
C GLU A 145 3.23 -8.07 -6.99
N ARG A 146 3.46 -9.21 -7.65
CA ARG A 146 2.58 -9.74 -8.71
C ARG A 146 1.79 -10.98 -8.27
N ARG A 147 2.10 -11.55 -7.11
CA ARG A 147 1.48 -12.79 -6.64
C ARG A 147 0.13 -12.52 -5.97
N LEU A 148 0.12 -11.66 -4.96
CA LEU A 148 -1.09 -11.35 -4.20
C LEU A 148 -2.23 -10.79 -5.10
N PRO A 149 -1.96 -9.88 -6.06
CA PRO A 149 -3.01 -9.37 -6.96
C PRO A 149 -3.73 -10.43 -7.81
N LYS A 150 -3.15 -11.63 -8.00
CA LYS A 150 -3.82 -12.72 -8.73
C LYS A 150 -5.06 -13.25 -8.01
N ASN A 151 -5.15 -13.03 -6.70
CA ASN A 151 -6.28 -13.45 -5.87
C ASN A 151 -7.11 -12.26 -5.37
N ALA A 152 -6.92 -11.07 -5.92
CA ALA A 152 -7.56 -9.83 -5.46
C ALA A 152 -9.09 -9.95 -5.37
N SER A 153 -9.72 -10.58 -6.37
CA SER A 153 -11.18 -10.78 -6.38
C SER A 153 -11.70 -11.64 -5.24
N HIS A 154 -10.95 -12.69 -4.86
CA HIS A 154 -11.30 -13.56 -3.73
C HIS A 154 -11.08 -12.84 -2.40
N ILE A 155 -9.95 -12.12 -2.25
CA ILE A 155 -9.64 -11.33 -1.06
C ILE A 155 -10.71 -10.26 -0.84
N GLN A 156 -11.08 -9.51 -1.89
CA GLN A 156 -12.12 -8.49 -1.83
C GLN A 156 -13.49 -9.10 -1.47
N LYS A 157 -13.82 -10.28 -2.01
CA LYS A 157 -15.08 -10.96 -1.69
C LYS A 157 -15.14 -11.40 -0.22
N VAL A 158 -14.02 -11.86 0.34
CA VAL A 158 -13.97 -12.44 1.70
C VAL A 158 -13.82 -11.35 2.75
N LEU A 159 -13.00 -10.33 2.49
CA LEU A 159 -12.59 -9.33 3.48
C LEU A 159 -13.11 -7.92 3.19
N GLY A 160 -13.67 -7.67 2.01
CA GLY A 160 -13.98 -6.30 1.55
C GLY A 160 -12.75 -5.49 1.13
N LEU A 161 -11.54 -6.02 1.32
CA LEU A 161 -10.27 -5.36 1.04
C LEU A 161 -9.86 -5.52 -0.43
N ARG A 162 -9.64 -4.42 -1.14
CA ARG A 162 -9.02 -4.46 -2.48
C ARG A 162 -7.54 -4.81 -2.35
N VAL A 163 -6.98 -5.48 -3.36
CA VAL A 163 -5.52 -5.65 -3.49
C VAL A 163 -5.11 -4.99 -4.80
N ASP A 164 -4.45 -3.85 -4.68
CA ASP A 164 -4.08 -3.02 -5.81
C ASP A 164 -2.57 -3.02 -6.04
N ARG A 165 -2.19 -2.82 -7.31
CA ARG A 165 -0.85 -2.35 -7.68
C ARG A 165 -0.93 -0.84 -7.94
N PRO A 166 0.17 -0.08 -7.80
CA PRO A 166 0.15 1.36 -8.02
C PRO A 166 -0.54 1.81 -9.31
N SER A 167 -0.29 1.15 -10.45
CA SER A 167 -0.93 1.56 -11.71
C SER A 167 -2.44 1.31 -11.71
N TRP A 168 -2.91 0.25 -11.05
CA TRP A 168 -4.35 -0.04 -10.95
C TRP A 168 -5.05 0.94 -10.01
N LEU A 169 -4.41 1.25 -8.89
CA LEU A 169 -4.90 2.27 -7.96
C LEU A 169 -4.93 3.64 -8.63
N TRP A 170 -3.89 3.99 -9.39
CA TRP A 170 -3.85 5.25 -10.13
C TRP A 170 -4.98 5.35 -11.16
N GLU A 171 -5.31 4.30 -11.90
CA GLU A 171 -6.44 4.36 -12.84
C GLU A 171 -7.80 4.63 -12.15
N GLN A 172 -7.95 4.26 -10.86
CA GLN A 172 -9.13 4.63 -10.06
C GLN A 172 -9.14 6.13 -9.71
N TRP A 173 -7.97 6.70 -9.39
CA TRP A 173 -7.82 8.09 -8.96
C TRP A 173 -7.64 9.10 -10.11
N LYS A 174 -7.13 8.64 -11.26
CA LYS A 174 -6.81 9.46 -12.44
C LYS A 174 -7.96 10.34 -12.94
N PRO A 175 -9.23 9.91 -12.96
CA PRO A 175 -10.35 10.78 -13.33
C PRO A 175 -10.52 11.98 -12.39
N PHE A 176 -10.09 11.86 -11.13
CA PHE A 176 -10.23 12.88 -10.10
C PHE A 176 -8.95 13.69 -9.88
N ALA A 177 -7.81 13.24 -10.41
CA ALA A 177 -6.51 13.86 -10.16
C ALA A 177 -6.46 15.36 -10.48
N GLY A 178 -7.21 15.83 -11.48
CA GLY A 178 -7.29 17.25 -11.82
C GLY A 178 -7.90 18.13 -10.71
N LEU A 179 -8.62 17.54 -9.75
CA LEU A 179 -9.20 18.24 -8.60
C LEU A 179 -8.19 18.49 -7.48
N TYR A 180 -7.06 17.79 -7.49
CA TYR A 180 -6.12 17.72 -6.35
C TYR A 180 -4.68 18.05 -6.72
N ARG A 181 -4.45 18.59 -7.93
CA ARG A 181 -3.17 19.18 -8.33
C ARG A 181 -2.95 20.54 -7.68
#